data_AF-A0A9Q2NTE7-F1
#
_entry.id   AF-A0A9Q2NTE7-F1
#
_cell.length_a   1.000
_cell.length_b   1.000
_cell.length_c   1.000
_cell.angle_alpha   90.00
_cell.angle_beta   90.00
_cell.angle_gamma   90.00
#
_symmetry.space_group_name_H-M   'P 1'
#
loop_
_entity.id
_entity.type
_entity.pdbx_description
1 polymer ?
#
loop_
_entity_poly.entity_id
_entity_poly.type
_entity_poly.pdbx_seq_one_letter_code
_entity_poly.pdbx_strand_id
1 'polypeptide(L)'
;QKCCPNADARKITREEHEGARQVARGLAKTAEYQIAMKLRKKVEMLFAHFKRILGLGRLRLRGPNGVNDEFLLAATAQNLRKLAKILPAPQQTRKA
;
A
#
# COMPACT_ATOMS: atom_id res chain seq x y z
N GLN A 1 -2.04 -46.01 24.39
CA GLN A 1 -0.59 -46.26 24.22
C GLN A 1 0.09 -44.93 23.90
N LYS A 2 1.14 -44.55 24.63
CA LYS A 2 1.92 -43.35 24.31
C LYS A 2 3.15 -43.78 23.51
N CYS A 3 3.24 -43.33 22.27
CA CYS A 3 4.41 -43.56 21.42
C CYS A 3 5.56 -42.67 21.91
N CYS A 4 6.73 -43.27 22.19
CA CYS A 4 7.99 -42.61 22.60
C CYS A 4 8.01 -41.96 24.01
N PRO A 5 7.91 -42.73 25.10
CA PRO A 5 7.95 -42.20 26.47
C PRO A 5 9.33 -41.68 26.92
N ASN A 6 10.43 -42.12 26.29
CA ASN A 6 11.81 -41.87 26.73
C ASN A 6 12.67 -41.12 25.69
N ALA A 7 12.08 -40.62 24.60
CA ALA A 7 12.83 -39.88 23.58
C ALA A 7 12.89 -38.39 23.95
N ASP A 8 14.03 -37.74 23.77
CA ASP A 8 14.16 -36.29 23.94
C ASP A 8 13.16 -35.57 23.04
N ALA A 9 12.19 -34.89 23.66
CA ALA A 9 11.20 -34.13 22.92
C ALA A 9 11.87 -32.95 22.22
N ARG A 10 11.76 -32.88 20.89
CA ARG A 10 12.23 -31.74 20.12
C ARG A 10 11.56 -30.47 20.61
N LYS A 11 12.32 -29.58 21.25
CA LYS A 11 11.84 -28.24 21.64
C LYS A 11 11.93 -27.32 20.43
N ILE A 12 10.77 -26.89 19.93
CA ILE A 12 10.69 -25.87 18.87
C ILE A 12 10.40 -24.54 19.55
N THR A 13 11.35 -23.61 19.49
CA THR A 13 11.10 -22.22 19.91
C THR A 13 10.22 -21.55 18.87
N ARG A 14 8.98 -21.23 19.25
CA ARG A 14 8.08 -20.38 18.46
C ARG A 14 8.13 -18.97 19.01
N GLU A 15 8.02 -17.99 18.11
CA GLU A 15 7.86 -16.60 18.53
C GLU A 15 6.46 -16.39 19.13
N GLU A 16 6.36 -15.47 20.09
CA GLU A 16 5.16 -15.22 20.88
C GLU A 16 3.91 -14.87 20.04
N HIS A 17 4.10 -14.27 18.87
CA HIS A 17 3.07 -13.86 17.93
C HIS A 17 3.01 -14.74 16.68
N GLU A 18 3.56 -15.97 16.73
CA GLU A 18 3.61 -16.86 15.57
C GLU A 18 2.20 -17.17 15.02
N GLY A 19 1.17 -17.15 15.87
CA GLY A 19 -0.23 -17.27 15.44
C GLY A 19 -0.65 -16.14 14.48
N ALA A 20 -0.32 -14.88 14.80
CA ALA A 20 -0.60 -13.74 13.94
C ALA A 20 0.20 -13.80 12.63
N ARG A 21 1.47 -14.24 12.70
CA ARG A 21 2.29 -14.46 11.50
C ARG A 21 1.71 -15.56 10.62
N GLN A 22 1.19 -16.64 11.21
CA GLN A 22 0.60 -17.74 10.45
C GLN A 22 -0.68 -17.30 9.72
N VAL A 23 -1.50 -16.44 10.34
CA VAL A 23 -2.64 -15.79 9.67
C VAL A 23 -2.16 -14.95 8.49
N ALA A 24 -1.15 -14.10 8.68
CA ALA A 24 -0.60 -13.27 7.60
C ALA A 24 -0.03 -14.12 6.44
N ARG A 25 0.68 -15.21 6.74
CA ARG A 25 1.16 -16.17 5.74
C ARG A 25 0.02 -16.88 5.01
N GLY A 26 -1.08 -17.15 5.71
CA GLY A 26 -2.30 -17.71 5.11
C GLY A 26 -2.92 -16.75 4.11
N LEU A 27 -3.13 -15.50 4.52
CA LEU A 27 -3.65 -14.43 3.65
C LEU A 27 -2.76 -14.20 2.41
N ALA A 28 -1.44 -14.26 2.57
CA ALA A 28 -0.51 -14.07 1.46
C ALA A 28 -0.69 -15.07 0.30
N LYS A 29 -1.31 -16.23 0.56
CA LYS A 29 -1.56 -17.28 -0.44
C LYS A 29 -2.86 -17.09 -1.21
N THR A 30 -3.73 -16.17 -0.80
CA THR A 30 -5.04 -16.01 -1.44
C THR A 30 -4.95 -15.18 -2.72
N ALA A 31 -5.93 -15.33 -3.61
CA ALA A 31 -5.99 -14.57 -4.86
C ALA A 31 -6.25 -13.08 -4.60
N GLU A 32 -7.05 -12.76 -3.58
CA GLU A 32 -7.39 -11.40 -3.17
C GLU A 32 -6.13 -10.65 -2.73
N TYR A 33 -5.22 -11.33 -2.01
CA TYR A 33 -3.94 -10.75 -1.62
C TYR A 33 -3.08 -10.38 -2.85
N GLN A 34 -3.07 -11.23 -3.88
CA GLN A 34 -2.34 -10.93 -5.11
C GLN A 34 -2.91 -9.69 -5.82
N ILE A 35 -4.24 -9.56 -5.86
CA ILE A 35 -4.92 -8.38 -6.40
C ILE A 35 -4.56 -7.14 -5.56
N ALA A 36 -4.67 -7.23 -4.23
CA ALA A 36 -4.33 -6.15 -3.32
C ALA A 36 -2.87 -5.70 -3.49
N MET A 37 -1.93 -6.62 -3.66
CA MET A 37 -0.51 -6.30 -3.90
C MET A 37 -0.29 -5.56 -5.22
N LYS A 38 -0.97 -5.97 -6.30
CA LYS A 38 -0.92 -5.26 -7.58
C LYS A 38 -1.47 -3.83 -7.46
N LEU A 39 -2.57 -3.65 -6.72
CA LEU A 39 -3.14 -2.33 -6.45
C LEU A 39 -2.22 -1.47 -5.57
N ARG A 40 -1.60 -2.06 -4.54
CA ARG A 40 -0.66 -1.39 -3.63
C ARG A 40 0.54 -0.82 -4.39
N LYS A 41 1.11 -1.57 -5.34
CA LYS A 41 2.21 -1.08 -6.20
C LYS A 41 1.82 0.17 -6.98
N LYS A 42 0.58 0.29 -7.45
CA LYS A 42 0.10 1.50 -8.15
C LYS A 42 0.11 2.72 -7.24
N VAL A 43 -0.22 2.53 -5.96
CA VAL A 43 -0.22 3.60 -4.95
C VAL A 43 1.21 3.94 -4.53
N GLU A 44 2.03 2.94 -4.20
CA GLU A 44 3.44 3.12 -3.81
C GLU A 44 4.24 3.90 -4.86
N MET A 45 4.04 3.58 -6.14
CA MET A 45 4.71 4.30 -7.23
C MET A 45 4.33 5.78 -7.31
N LEU A 46 3.09 6.14 -6.96
CA LEU A 46 2.68 7.55 -6.89
C LEU A 46 3.42 8.29 -5.79
N PHE A 47 3.52 7.67 -4.61
CA PHE A 47 4.26 8.26 -3.49
C PHE A 47 5.77 8.34 -3.80
N ALA A 48 6.33 7.37 -4.54
CA ALA A 48 7.70 7.46 -5.02
C ALA A 48 7.88 8.66 -5.97
N HIS A 49 6.95 8.86 -6.92
CA HIS A 49 6.97 10.01 -7.82
C HIS A 49 6.78 11.34 -7.09
N PHE A 50 5.92 11.39 -6.07
CA PHE A 50 5.75 12.57 -5.22
C PHE A 50 7.06 13.01 -4.59
N LYS A 51 7.80 12.07 -4.02
CA LYS A 51 9.07 12.37 -3.37
C LYS A 51 10.14 12.77 -4.37
N ARG A 52 10.29 12.03 -5.48
CA ARG A 52 11.42 12.21 -6.42
C ARG A 52 11.20 13.27 -7.49
N ILE A 53 9.98 13.42 -8.00
CA ILE A 53 9.66 14.35 -9.10
C ILE A 53 9.08 15.65 -8.54
N LEU A 54 8.12 15.56 -7.60
CA LEU A 54 7.43 16.75 -7.06
C LEU A 54 8.12 17.34 -5.83
N GLY A 55 9.24 16.74 -5.37
CA GLY A 55 10.02 17.27 -4.25
C GLY A 55 9.35 17.15 -2.88
N LEU A 56 8.29 16.33 -2.73
CA LEU A 56 7.58 16.09 -1.46
C LEU A 56 8.37 15.17 -0.50
N GLY A 57 9.70 15.24 -0.52
CA GLY A 57 10.56 14.57 0.44
C GLY A 57 10.57 15.27 1.81
N ARG A 58 10.23 16.56 1.86
CA ARG A 58 10.05 17.35 3.08
C ARG A 58 8.78 18.17 2.94
N LEU A 59 8.00 18.19 4.01
CA LEU A 59 6.79 19.01 4.11
C LEU A 59 7.15 20.39 4.64
N ARG A 60 6.40 21.41 4.23
CA ARG A 60 6.66 22.80 4.62
C ARG A 60 6.00 23.13 5.96
N LEU A 61 4.80 22.61 6.18
CA LEU A 61 4.02 22.77 7.39
C LEU A 61 4.44 21.74 8.44
N ARG A 62 4.55 22.19 9.70
CA ARG A 62 4.93 21.35 10.84
C ARG A 62 3.69 20.80 11.55
N GLY A 63 3.88 19.68 12.24
CA GLY A 63 2.86 19.02 13.04
C GLY A 63 1.94 18.09 12.23
N PRO A 64 1.18 17.20 12.89
CA PRO A 64 0.35 16.20 12.23
C PRO A 64 -0.70 16.80 11.27
N ASN A 65 -1.29 17.94 11.65
CA ASN A 65 -2.30 18.62 10.84
C ASN A 65 -1.68 19.18 9.55
N GLY A 66 -0.54 19.89 9.65
CA GLY A 66 0.15 20.42 8.49
C GLY A 66 0.62 19.33 7.52
N VAL A 67 1.09 18.21 8.06
CA VAL A 67 1.43 17.01 7.26
C VAL A 67 0.21 16.50 6.50
N ASN A 68 -0.92 16.37 7.19
CA ASN A 68 -2.16 15.86 6.61
C ASN A 68 -2.65 16.76 5.47
N ASP A 69 -2.67 18.08 5.70
CA ASP A 69 -3.16 19.07 4.73
C ASP A 69 -2.31 19.07 3.45
N GLU A 70 -0.99 19.06 3.58
CA GLU A 70 -0.09 19.02 2.42
C GLU A 70 -0.24 17.74 1.60
N PHE A 71 -0.28 16.59 2.27
CA PHE A 71 -0.46 15.32 1.57
C PHE A 71 -1.81 15.22 0.90
N LEU A 72 -2.87 15.68 1.57
CA LEU A 72 -4.23 15.68 1.01
C LEU A 72 -4.31 16.55 -0.23
N LEU A 73 -3.74 17.76 -0.19
CA LEU A 73 -3.70 18.67 -1.33
C LEU A 73 -2.92 18.06 -2.50
N ALA A 74 -1.73 17.52 -2.23
CA ALA A 74 -0.89 16.89 -3.25
C ALA A 74 -1.54 15.66 -3.89
N ALA A 75 -2.13 14.79 -3.07
CA ALA A 75 -2.88 13.62 -3.53
C ALA A 75 -4.08 14.02 -4.39
N THR A 76 -4.82 15.05 -3.97
CA THR A 76 -5.96 15.58 -4.73
C THR A 76 -5.51 16.09 -6.10
N ALA A 77 -4.48 16.93 -6.16
CA ALA A 77 -3.95 17.44 -7.43
C ALA A 77 -3.51 16.29 -8.37
N GLN A 78 -2.86 15.26 -7.84
CA GLN A 78 -2.46 14.10 -8.63
C GLN A 78 -3.64 13.26 -9.12
N ASN A 79 -4.68 13.10 -8.30
CA ASN A 79 -5.91 12.43 -8.69
C ASN A 79 -6.60 13.19 -9.83
N LEU A 80 -6.70 14.53 -9.72
CA LEU A 80 -7.23 15.38 -10.79
C LEU A 80 -6.41 15.24 -12.09
N ARG A 81 -5.07 15.25 -12.01
CA ARG A 81 -4.20 15.04 -13.16
C ARG A 81 -4.43 13.68 -13.83
N LYS A 82 -4.69 12.63 -13.05
CA LYS A 82 -5.02 11.30 -13.59
C LYS A 82 -6.39 11.29 -14.26
N LEU A 83 -7.41 11.88 -13.62
CA LEU A 83 -8.76 11.97 -14.19
C LEU A 83 -8.74 12.69 -15.53
N ALA A 84 -8.02 13.81 -15.62
CA ALA A 84 -7.85 14.56 -16.87
C ALA A 84 -7.22 13.75 -18.02
N LYS A 85 -6.47 12.67 -17.72
CA LYS A 85 -5.91 11.77 -18.74
C LYS A 85 -6.87 10.65 -19.17
N ILE A 86 -7.82 10.29 -18.30
CA ILE A 86 -8.79 9.22 -18.55
C ILE A 86 -10.02 9.78 -19.26
N LEU A 87 -10.41 11.01 -18.92
CA LEU A 87 -11.51 11.69 -19.58
C LEU A 87 -11.16 11.91 -21.06
N PRO A 88 -12.08 11.61 -21.99
CA PRO A 88 -11.88 11.92 -23.40
C PRO A 88 -11.68 13.43 -23.54
N ALA A 89 -10.80 13.84 -24.48
CA ALA A 89 -10.64 15.25 -24.79
C ALA A 89 -12.03 15.84 -25.10
N PRO A 90 -12.36 17.04 -24.57
CA PRO A 90 -13.62 17.68 -24.88
C PRO A 90 -13.74 17.73 -26.41
N GLN A 91 -14.77 17.08 -26.94
CA GLN A 91 -15.06 17.15 -28.36
C GLN A 91 -15.22 18.64 -28.67
N GLN A 92 -14.30 19.20 -29.45
CA GLN A 92 -14.49 20.53 -29.99
C GLN A 92 -15.83 20.49 -30.70
N THR A 93 -16.81 21.23 -30.19
CA THR A 93 -18.07 21.44 -30.90
C THR A 93 -17.65 22.04 -32.24
N ARG A 94 -17.81 21.26 -33.32
CA ARG A 94 -17.57 21.77 -34.67
C ARG A 94 -18.43 23.01 -34.78
N LYS A 95 -17.79 24.18 -34.93
CA LYS A 95 -18.51 25.41 -35.24
C LYS A 95 -19.27 25.14 -36.54
N ALA A 96 -20.59 25.35 -36.47
CA ALA A 96 -21.46 25.36 -37.65
C ALA A 96 -21.06 26.52 -38.57
#